data_AF-A0A3P6T2E4-F1
#
_entry.id   AF-A0A3P6T2E4-F1
#
_cell.length_a   1.000
_cell.length_b   1.000
_cell.length_c   1.000
_cell.angle_alpha   90.00
_cell.angle_beta   90.00
_cell.angle_gamma   90.00
#
_symmetry.space_group_name_H-M   'P 1'
#
loop_
_entity.id
_entity.type
_entity.pdbx_description
1 polymer ?
#
loop_
_entity_poly.entity_id
_entity_poly.type
_entity_poly.pdbx_seq_one_letter_code
_entity_poly.pdbx_strand_id
1 'polypeptide(L)'
;IIAKDYLNSPGTTKQYFGDLSDKAHLYNGFQFVGLDRDYEGCYNMTSLTSMYVDEVKPRSWPPGAYVFGNSPPEKPYRKVVEGKKLFEKFVASLNNETEVDDIIERLLIIGTDKRQ
;
A
#
# COMPACT_ATOMS: atom_id res chain seq x y z
N ILE A 1 -1.44 -7.79 18.03
CA ILE A 1 -1.39 -7.78 16.55
C ILE A 1 -1.16 -6.33 16.13
N ILE A 2 -0.12 -6.06 15.32
CA ILE A 2 0.31 -4.70 14.93
C ILE A 2 -0.85 -3.86 14.39
N ALA A 3 -1.71 -4.43 13.54
CA ALA A 3 -2.88 -3.71 13.03
C ALA A 3 -3.83 -3.19 14.12
N LYS A 4 -4.10 -4.00 15.17
CA LYS A 4 -4.94 -3.56 16.29
C LYS A 4 -4.26 -2.45 17.09
N ASP A 5 -2.96 -2.59 17.31
CA ASP A 5 -2.17 -1.61 18.06
C ASP A 5 -2.12 -0.27 17.31
N TYR A 6 -1.86 -0.30 16.00
CA TYR A 6 -1.92 0.85 15.10
C TYR A 6 -3.26 1.60 15.19
N LEU A 7 -4.39 0.88 15.08
CA LEU A 7 -5.72 1.48 15.12
C LEU A 7 -6.08 2.15 16.46
N ASN A 8 -5.42 1.73 17.55
CA ASN A 8 -5.62 2.31 18.89
C ASN A 8 -4.53 3.33 19.26
N SER A 9 -3.51 3.50 18.42
CA SER A 9 -2.39 4.36 18.73
C SER A 9 -2.75 5.82 18.48
N PRO A 10 -2.51 6.72 19.46
CA PRO A 10 -2.60 8.15 19.21
C PRO A 10 -1.38 8.58 18.38
N GLY A 11 -1.60 9.24 17.25
CA GLY A 11 -0.52 9.79 16.43
C GLY A 11 -0.71 9.58 14.93
N THR A 12 0.26 10.05 14.17
CA THR A 12 0.30 9.88 12.70
C THR A 12 0.88 8.52 12.33
N THR A 13 0.59 8.05 11.12
CA THR A 13 1.20 6.81 10.61
C THR A 13 2.72 6.86 10.67
N LYS A 14 3.29 8.03 10.33
CA LYS A 14 4.74 8.25 10.31
C LYS A 14 5.37 8.07 11.69
N GLN A 15 4.73 8.57 12.75
CA GLN A 15 5.18 8.38 14.12
C GLN A 15 5.13 6.91 14.52
N TYR A 16 3.98 6.26 14.31
CA TYR A 16 3.80 4.86 14.67
C TYR A 16 4.79 3.93 13.95
N PHE A 17 5.02 4.13 12.64
CA PHE A 17 6.01 3.33 11.91
C PHE A 17 7.44 3.64 12.30
N GLY A 18 7.73 4.85 12.78
CA GLY A 18 9.02 5.18 13.40
C GLY A 18 9.28 4.28 14.61
N ASP A 19 8.36 4.29 15.57
CA ASP A 19 8.48 3.47 16.79
C ASP A 19 8.48 1.96 16.50
N LEU A 20 7.74 1.55 15.47
CA LEU A 20 7.67 0.16 15.02
C LEU A 20 9.00 -0.29 14.40
N SER A 21 9.70 0.61 13.69
CA SER A 21 10.98 0.29 13.03
C SER A 21 12.07 -0.16 14.00
N ASP A 22 12.12 0.42 15.21
CA ASP A 22 13.05 0.01 16.28
C ASP A 22 12.80 -1.43 16.75
N LYS A 23 11.57 -1.89 16.61
CA LYS A 23 11.10 -3.21 17.03
C LYS A 23 10.98 -4.19 15.86
N ALA A 24 11.55 -3.85 14.69
CA ALA A 24 11.39 -4.63 13.46
C ALA A 24 11.78 -6.09 13.55
N HIS A 25 12.83 -6.38 14.31
CA HIS A 25 13.31 -7.72 14.57
C HIS A 25 12.32 -8.61 15.36
N LEU A 26 11.29 -8.02 15.98
CA LEU A 26 10.29 -8.75 16.79
C LEU A 26 9.10 -9.26 15.97
N TYR A 27 8.99 -8.89 14.69
CA TYR A 27 7.86 -9.29 13.87
C TYR A 27 8.29 -9.78 12.49
N ASN A 28 7.58 -10.78 11.98
CA ASN A 28 7.78 -11.32 10.63
C ASN A 28 6.87 -10.61 9.62
N GLY A 29 7.02 -9.29 9.52
CA GLY A 29 6.31 -8.47 8.55
C GLY A 29 7.17 -8.28 7.30
N PHE A 30 6.60 -8.46 6.11
CA PHE A 30 7.28 -8.01 4.88
C PHE A 30 7.09 -6.52 4.71
N GLN A 31 5.83 -6.09 4.71
CA GLN A 31 5.46 -4.71 4.45
C GLN A 31 4.22 -4.33 5.25
N PHE A 32 4.32 -3.23 5.99
CA PHE A 32 3.18 -2.54 6.58
C PHE A 32 2.86 -1.32 5.74
N VAL A 33 1.58 -1.08 5.52
CA VAL A 33 1.06 0.11 4.86
C VAL A 33 0.05 0.72 5.83
N GLY A 34 0.28 1.98 6.17
CA GLY A 34 -0.61 2.74 7.03
C GLY A 34 -1.10 3.99 6.32
N LEU A 35 -2.34 4.33 6.62
CA LEU A 35 -3.06 5.47 6.10
C LEU A 35 -3.58 6.28 7.28
N ASP A 36 -3.33 7.58 7.26
CA ASP A 36 -3.90 8.55 8.19
C ASP A 36 -4.41 9.78 7.44
N ARG A 37 -5.48 10.38 7.96
CA ARG A 37 -6.11 11.54 7.36
C ARG A 37 -5.58 12.80 8.02
N ASP A 38 -5.11 13.77 7.23
CA ASP A 38 -4.70 15.07 7.74
C ASP A 38 -5.87 16.03 8.00
N TYR A 39 -5.55 17.24 8.45
CA TYR A 39 -6.51 18.28 8.78
C TYR A 39 -7.27 18.82 7.55
N GLU A 40 -6.75 18.64 6.34
CA GLU A 40 -7.42 19.01 5.08
C GLU A 40 -8.35 17.90 4.59
N GLY A 41 -8.33 16.76 5.27
CA GLY A 41 -9.10 15.59 4.89
C GLY A 41 -8.45 14.75 3.80
N CYS A 42 -7.17 14.99 3.48
CA CYS A 42 -6.38 14.20 2.56
C CYS A 42 -5.77 12.98 3.27
N TYR A 43 -5.53 11.90 2.54
CA TYR A 43 -4.88 10.71 3.09
C TYR A 43 -3.37 10.77 2.86
N ASN A 44 -2.62 10.64 3.95
CA ASN A 44 -1.19 10.41 3.93
C ASN A 44 -0.91 8.91 4.00
N MET A 45 0.02 8.45 3.18
CA MET A 45 0.43 7.04 3.16
C MET A 45 1.89 6.92 3.58
N THR A 46 2.13 6.04 4.56
CA THR A 46 3.48 5.62 4.94
C THR A 46 3.57 4.10 4.87
N SER A 47 4.71 3.58 4.42
CA SER A 47 5.01 2.15 4.48
C SER A 47 6.23 1.86 5.34
N LEU A 48 6.29 0.66 5.92
CA LEU A 48 7.47 0.13 6.60
C LEU A 48 7.78 -1.26 6.03
N THR A 49 8.98 -1.43 5.47
CA THR A 49 9.45 -2.72 4.95
C THR A 49 10.54 -3.22 5.88
N SER A 50 10.39 -4.42 6.44
CA SER A 50 11.36 -4.99 7.40
C SER A 50 12.19 -6.15 6.84
N MET A 51 11.81 -6.69 5.69
CA MET A 51 12.48 -7.83 5.06
C MET A 51 13.10 -7.44 3.72
N TYR A 52 14.27 -8.00 3.42
CA TYR A 52 15.00 -7.78 2.16
C TYR A 52 15.42 -6.33 1.89
N VAL A 53 15.56 -5.52 2.94
CA VAL A 53 16.09 -4.15 2.88
C VAL A 53 17.30 -4.02 3.80
N ASP A 54 18.21 -3.11 3.47
CA ASP A 54 19.42 -2.87 4.27
C ASP A 54 19.11 -2.06 5.54
N GLU A 55 18.10 -1.19 5.47
CA GLU A 55 17.67 -0.32 6.57
C GLU A 55 16.15 -0.35 6.69
N VAL A 56 15.65 -0.64 7.90
CA VAL A 56 14.22 -0.63 8.20
C VAL A 56 13.82 0.77 8.66
N LYS A 57 13.15 1.52 7.77
CA LYS A 57 12.70 2.88 8.06
C LYS A 57 11.35 3.20 7.44
N PRO A 58 10.55 4.11 8.05
CA PRO A 58 9.33 4.59 7.44
C PRO A 58 9.59 5.30 6.11
N ARG A 59 8.75 5.01 5.12
CA ARG A 59 8.77 5.66 3.81
C ARG A 59 7.41 6.31 3.54
N SER A 60 7.39 7.63 3.40
CA SER A 60 6.21 8.38 2.95
C SER A 60 6.10 8.33 1.44
N TRP A 61 4.87 8.32 0.93
CA TRP A 61 4.57 8.23 -0.49
C TRP A 61 3.82 9.48 -0.95
N PRO A 62 4.29 10.15 -2.02
CA PRO A 62 3.53 11.25 -2.61
C PRO A 62 2.24 10.73 -3.28
N PRO A 63 1.33 11.61 -3.73
CA PRO A 63 0.17 11.20 -4.49
C PRO A 63 0.55 10.41 -5.75
N GLY A 64 -0.12 9.29 -5.99
CA GLY A 64 0.13 8.44 -7.16
C GLY A 64 -0.45 7.03 -7.04
N ALA A 65 -0.22 6.21 -8.07
CA ALA A 65 -0.58 4.79 -8.07
C ALA A 65 0.59 3.92 -7.62
N TYR A 66 0.36 3.14 -6.55
CA TYR A 66 1.34 2.26 -5.93
C TYR A 66 0.80 0.84 -5.81
N VAL A 67 1.68 -0.14 -5.97
CA VAL A 67 1.35 -1.55 -5.77
C VAL A 67 2.36 -2.13 -4.80
N PHE A 68 1.83 -2.83 -3.80
CA PHE A 68 2.60 -3.43 -2.72
C PHE A 68 2.56 -4.96 -2.82
N GLY A 69 3.61 -5.61 -2.32
CA GLY A 69 3.73 -7.06 -2.36
C GLY A 69 4.78 -7.55 -1.38
N ASN A 70 5.14 -8.83 -1.47
CA ASN A 70 6.14 -9.44 -0.58
C ASN A 70 7.58 -9.14 -1.04
N SER A 71 7.84 -7.91 -1.46
CA SER A 71 9.14 -7.46 -1.96
C SER A 71 9.32 -5.98 -1.66
N PRO A 72 10.55 -5.50 -1.41
CA PRO A 72 10.81 -4.07 -1.29
C PRO A 72 10.32 -3.32 -2.54
N PRO A 73 9.80 -2.09 -2.40
CA PRO A 73 9.31 -1.31 -3.55
C PRO A 73 10.36 -1.02 -4.62
N GLU A 74 11.65 -1.05 -4.26
CA GLU A 74 12.79 -0.85 -5.17
C GLU A 74 13.08 -2.09 -6.02
N LYS A 75 12.63 -3.27 -5.58
CA LYS A 75 12.84 -4.56 -6.24
C LYS A 75 11.52 -5.33 -6.36
N PRO A 76 10.50 -4.77 -7.03
CA PRO A 76 9.18 -5.37 -7.10
C PRO A 76 9.22 -6.67 -7.90
N TYR A 77 8.47 -7.68 -7.46
CA TYR A 77 8.25 -8.86 -8.29
C TYR A 77 7.48 -8.52 -9.57
N ARG A 78 7.65 -9.36 -10.61
CA ARG A 78 7.00 -9.16 -11.92
C ARG A 78 5.48 -8.99 -11.80
N LYS A 79 4.83 -9.75 -10.92
CA LYS A 79 3.39 -9.63 -10.63
C LYS A 79 2.98 -8.23 -10.13
N VAL A 80 3.83 -7.56 -9.35
CA VAL A 80 3.59 -6.20 -8.86
C VAL A 80 3.71 -5.21 -10.03
N VAL A 81 4.71 -5.38 -10.89
CA VAL A 81 4.92 -4.53 -12.08
C VAL A 81 3.77 -4.66 -13.07
N GLU A 82 3.37 -5.89 -13.41
CA GLU A 82 2.27 -6.12 -14.36
C GLU A 82 0.91 -5.73 -13.77
N GLY A 83 0.67 -6.02 -12.49
CA GLY A 83 -0.53 -5.57 -11.78
C GLY A 83 -0.66 -4.04 -11.77
N LYS A 84 0.46 -3.32 -11.59
CA LYS A 84 0.47 -1.85 -11.68
C LYS A 84 0.03 -1.36 -13.06
N LYS A 85 0.57 -1.93 -14.14
CA LYS A 85 0.19 -1.55 -15.51
C LYS A 85 -1.30 -1.79 -15.78
N LEU A 86 -1.84 -2.91 -15.32
CA LEU A 86 -3.27 -3.21 -15.45
C LEU A 86 -4.14 -2.22 -14.69
N PHE A 87 -3.76 -1.90 -13.45
CA PHE A 87 -4.48 -0.95 -12.63
C PHE A 87 -4.43 0.47 -13.21
N GLU A 88 -3.26 0.93 -13.66
CA GLU A 88 -3.12 2.24 -14.29
C GLU A 88 -3.94 2.35 -15.58
N LYS A 89 -3.93 1.30 -16.42
CA LYS A 89 -4.78 1.24 -17.61
C LYS A 89 -6.27 1.25 -17.26
N PHE A 90 -6.66 0.56 -16.19
CA PHE A 90 -8.02 0.56 -15.68
C PHE A 90 -8.45 1.97 -15.23
N VAL A 91 -7.67 2.61 -14.36
CA VAL A 91 -7.96 3.97 -13.87
C VAL A 91 -8.03 4.98 -15.01
N ALA A 92 -7.12 4.90 -15.99
CA ALA A 92 -7.12 5.78 -17.16
C ALA A 92 -8.34 5.60 -18.09
N SER A 93 -9.06 4.49 -17.97
CA SER A 93 -10.28 4.21 -18.74
C SER A 93 -11.57 4.62 -18.04
N LEU A 94 -11.49 5.11 -16.80
CA LEU A 94 -12.65 5.61 -16.06
C LEU A 94 -13.02 7.01 -16.55
N ASN A 95 -14.32 7.30 -16.53
CA ASN A 95 -14.87 8.60 -16.88
C ASN A 95 -16.05 8.93 -15.95
N ASN A 96 -16.65 10.12 -16.12
CA ASN A 96 -17.76 10.58 -15.27
C ASN A 96 -19.06 9.78 -15.45
N GLU A 97 -19.13 8.89 -16.44
CA GLU A 97 -20.28 8.00 -16.71
C GLU A 97 -20.04 6.59 -16.13
N THR A 98 -18.86 6.32 -15.57
CA THR A 98 -18.55 4.99 -15.04
C THR A 98 -19.17 4.84 -13.64
N GLU A 99 -20.12 3.93 -13.51
CA GLU A 99 -20.79 3.65 -12.24
C GLU A 99 -19.90 2.85 -11.28
N VAL A 100 -20.18 2.97 -9.97
CA VAL A 100 -19.42 2.27 -8.91
C VAL A 100 -19.45 0.75 -9.10
N ASP A 101 -20.61 0.20 -9.48
CA ASP A 101 -20.76 -1.24 -9.68
C ASP A 101 -19.92 -1.74 -10.87
N ASP A 102 -19.84 -0.96 -11.96
CA ASP A 102 -18.99 -1.27 -13.10
C ASP A 102 -17.49 -1.25 -12.71
N ILE A 103 -17.09 -0.30 -11.87
CA ILE A 103 -15.73 -0.21 -11.34
C ILE A 103 -15.40 -1.49 -10.56
N ILE A 104 -16.30 -1.91 -9.67
CA ILE A 104 -16.12 -3.11 -8.83
C ILE A 104 -16.04 -4.37 -9.71
N GLU A 105 -16.96 -4.55 -10.66
CA GLU A 105 -16.98 -5.73 -11.53
C GLU A 105 -15.69 -5.84 -12.34
N ARG A 106 -15.25 -4.73 -12.95
CA ARG A 106 -14.03 -4.70 -13.76
C ARG A 106 -12.77 -4.97 -12.94
N LEU A 107 -12.71 -4.48 -11.70
CA LEU A 107 -11.62 -4.81 -10.77
C LEU A 107 -11.61 -6.30 -10.40
N LEU A 108 -12.78 -6.90 -10.18
CA LEU A 108 -12.90 -8.34 -9.91
C LEU A 108 -12.46 -9.19 -11.11
N ILE A 109 -12.75 -8.76 -12.34
CA ILE A 109 -12.26 -9.42 -13.56
C ILE A 109 -10.72 -9.40 -13.60
N ILE A 110 -10.10 -8.27 -13.29
CA ILE A 110 -8.63 -8.17 -13.22
C ILE A 110 -8.07 -9.10 -12.14
N GLY A 111 -8.67 -9.09 -10.95
CA GLY A 111 -8.21 -9.89 -9.81
C GLY A 111 -8.40 -11.41 -9.98
N THR A 112 -9.24 -11.85 -10.92
CA THR A 112 -9.55 -13.26 -11.17
C THR A 112 -8.97 -13.79 -12.49
N ASP A 113 -8.21 -12.97 -13.24
CA ASP A 113 -7.58 -13.40 -14.50
C ASP A 113 -6.48 -14.45 -14.23
N LYS A 114 -6.76 -15.70 -14.63
CA LYS A 114 -5.86 -16.85 -14.45
C LYS A 114 -4.63 -16.83 -15.37
N ARG A 115 -4.49 -15.85 -16.25
CA ARG A 115 -3.34 -15.68 -17.16
C ARG A 115 -2.23 -14.83 -16.55
N GLN A 116 -2.45 -14.24 -15.37
CA GLN A 116 -1.49 -13.47 -14.57
C GLN A 116 -0.60 -14.38 -13.72
#